data_AF-A0A420DUM3-F1
#
_entry.id   AF-A0A420DUM3-F1
#
_cell.length_a   1.000
_cell.length_b   1.000
_cell.length_c   1.000
_cell.angle_alpha   90.00
_cell.angle_beta   90.00
_cell.angle_gamma   90.00
#
_symmetry.space_group_name_H-M   'P 1'
#
loop_
_entity.id
_entity.type
_entity.pdbx_description
1 polymer ?
#
loop_
_entity_poly.entity_id
_entity_poly.type
_entity_poly.pdbx_seq_one_letter_code
_entity_poly.pdbx_strand_id
1 'polypeptide(L)'
;MTDIRPEIAACTLCADRFARTATAHRPNPVIWFQPEARLLIASQAPGMKVHRANTPFWDASGVRLRQWLGLDEKAFYDRSRVAIIPMAFCFPGYDAKGSDLPPPPVCAKTWRRDALATVPDVRLTVLIGGHAMRYHLPDFKTVTQAVRDWDSHPKGTYALPHPSWRNTGWLKKNPWFEEEVIPRLQAAISQVMT
;
A
#
# COMPACT_ATOMS: atom_id res chain seq x y z
N MET A 1 -7.93 -21.73 -7.02
CA MET A 1 -8.31 -20.98 -5.80
C MET A 1 -9.65 -20.34 -6.04
N THR A 2 -10.54 -20.34 -5.03
CA THR A 2 -11.75 -19.52 -5.07
C THR A 2 -11.34 -18.04 -5.05
N ASP A 3 -11.94 -17.24 -5.93
CA ASP A 3 -11.72 -15.79 -5.94
C ASP A 3 -12.35 -15.16 -4.69
N ILE A 4 -11.52 -14.61 -3.80
CA ILE A 4 -11.95 -14.02 -2.51
C ILE A 4 -12.38 -12.54 -2.61
N ARG A 5 -12.25 -11.93 -3.79
CA ARG A 5 -12.51 -10.50 -3.97
C ARG A 5 -13.98 -10.13 -3.72
N PRO A 6 -14.98 -10.93 -4.16
CA PRO A 6 -16.38 -10.67 -3.81
C PRO A 6 -16.63 -10.64 -2.29
N GLU A 7 -15.99 -11.53 -1.54
CA GLU A 7 -16.11 -11.64 -0.08
C GLU A 7 -15.47 -10.44 0.62
N ILE A 8 -14.29 -10.00 0.16
CA ILE A 8 -13.67 -8.76 0.64
C ILE A 8 -14.58 -7.57 0.31
N ALA A 9 -15.20 -7.52 -0.88
CA ALA A 9 -16.06 -6.41 -1.30
C ALA A 9 -17.31 -6.30 -0.43
N ALA A 10 -17.85 -7.43 0.00
CA ALA A 10 -19.02 -7.51 0.89
C ALA A 10 -18.67 -7.35 2.38
N CYS A 11 -17.39 -7.23 2.76
CA CYS A 11 -16.97 -7.24 4.15
C CYS A 11 -17.48 -6.02 4.95
N THR A 12 -18.25 -6.27 6.00
CA THR A 12 -18.80 -5.25 6.91
C THR A 12 -18.26 -5.31 8.34
N LEU A 13 -17.26 -6.17 8.63
CA LEU A 13 -16.74 -6.45 9.99
C LEU A 13 -16.38 -5.22 10.84
N CYS A 14 -15.99 -4.12 10.20
CA CYS A 14 -15.59 -2.88 10.89
C CYS A 14 -16.70 -1.81 10.97
N ALA A 15 -17.95 -2.12 10.60
CA ALA A 15 -19.04 -1.14 10.53
C ALA A 15 -19.23 -0.36 11.84
N ASP A 16 -19.40 -1.05 12.97
CA ASP A 16 -19.58 -0.42 14.28
C ASP A 16 -18.37 0.43 14.69
N ARG A 17 -17.16 -0.01 14.33
CA ARG A 17 -15.94 0.75 14.60
C ARG A 17 -15.97 2.07 13.84
N PHE A 18 -16.26 2.04 12.54
CA PHE A 18 -16.22 3.21 11.68
C PHE A 18 -17.35 4.19 11.99
N ALA A 19 -18.54 3.70 12.36
CA ALA A 19 -19.66 4.52 12.80
C ALA A 19 -19.34 5.37 14.04
N ARG A 20 -18.41 4.92 14.89
CA ARG A 20 -17.95 5.64 16.10
C ARG A 20 -16.78 6.61 15.86
N THR A 21 -16.22 6.65 14.66
CA THR A 21 -15.14 7.60 14.32
C THR A 21 -15.70 8.98 13.99
N ALA A 22 -14.83 9.99 13.93
CA ALA A 22 -15.25 11.35 13.56
C ALA A 22 -15.88 11.44 12.15
N THR A 23 -15.63 10.45 11.30
CA THR A 23 -16.17 10.39 9.94
C THR A 23 -17.48 9.59 9.83
N ALA A 24 -17.84 8.81 10.86
CA ALA A 24 -19.10 8.06 10.97
C ALA A 24 -19.56 7.38 9.66
N HIS A 25 -18.64 6.67 8.99
CA HIS A 25 -18.85 6.12 7.65
C HIS A 25 -19.06 4.59 7.69
N ARG A 26 -19.54 4.04 6.57
CA ARG A 26 -19.67 2.58 6.38
C ARG A 26 -18.41 1.98 5.75
N PRO A 27 -18.13 0.68 5.96
CA PRO A 27 -17.06 -0.02 5.24
C PRO A 27 -17.22 0.16 3.73
N ASN A 28 -16.13 0.54 3.06
CA ASN A 28 -16.03 0.59 1.60
C ASN A 28 -14.68 -0.01 1.19
N PRO A 29 -14.57 -1.34 1.08
CA PRO A 29 -13.34 -2.03 0.71
C PRO A 29 -12.85 -1.59 -0.67
N VAL A 30 -11.57 -1.22 -0.77
CA VAL A 30 -10.91 -0.83 -2.02
C VAL A 30 -10.05 -2.00 -2.51
N ILE A 31 -10.49 -2.69 -3.56
CA ILE A 31 -9.89 -3.94 -4.04
C ILE A 31 -9.21 -3.70 -5.39
N TRP A 32 -7.92 -4.06 -5.46
CA TRP A 32 -7.12 -3.78 -6.65
C TRP A 32 -6.06 -4.84 -6.93
N PHE A 33 -6.47 -6.08 -7.15
CA PHE A 33 -5.55 -7.17 -7.50
C PHE A 33 -6.21 -8.21 -8.41
N GLN A 34 -5.40 -8.82 -9.27
CA GLN A 34 -5.74 -9.95 -10.15
C GLN A 34 -4.60 -10.99 -10.08
N PRO A 35 -4.87 -12.28 -10.33
CA PRO A 35 -3.86 -13.32 -10.23
C PRO A 35 -2.58 -13.11 -11.02
N GLU A 36 -2.69 -12.44 -12.17
CA GLU A 36 -1.59 -12.20 -13.10
C GLU A 36 -0.64 -11.08 -12.66
N ALA A 37 -0.97 -10.34 -11.60
CA ALA A 37 -0.19 -9.19 -11.15
C ALA A 37 1.24 -9.59 -10.76
N ARG A 38 2.21 -8.88 -11.34
CA ARG A 38 3.66 -9.12 -11.15
C ARG A 38 4.29 -8.12 -10.17
N LEU A 39 3.66 -6.96 -9.99
CA LEU A 39 4.04 -5.94 -9.02
C LEU A 39 3.03 -5.88 -7.88
N LEU A 40 3.48 -6.12 -6.64
CA LEU A 40 2.70 -5.91 -5.42
C LEU A 40 3.07 -4.58 -4.78
N ILE A 41 2.08 -3.73 -4.53
CA ILE A 41 2.18 -2.55 -3.67
C ILE A 41 1.45 -2.86 -2.35
N ALA A 42 2.22 -3.03 -1.29
CA ALA A 42 1.73 -3.26 0.06
C ALA A 42 1.77 -1.97 0.87
N SER A 43 0.62 -1.46 1.31
CA SER A 43 0.51 -0.18 2.03
C SER A 43 -0.32 -0.29 3.31
N GLN A 44 -0.58 0.84 3.99
CA GLN A 44 -1.31 0.85 5.26
C GLN A 44 -2.82 0.62 5.07
N ALA A 45 -3.52 1.65 4.60
CA ALA A 45 -4.95 1.69 4.40
C ALA A 45 -5.29 2.87 3.47
N PRO A 46 -6.44 2.86 2.79
CA PRO A 46 -6.88 4.01 2.01
C PRO A 46 -7.20 5.22 2.91
N GLY A 47 -6.97 6.44 2.41
CA GLY A 47 -7.46 7.67 3.03
C GLY A 47 -8.88 8.04 2.58
N MET A 48 -9.45 9.14 3.12
CA MET A 48 -10.82 9.58 2.79
C MET A 48 -11.08 9.82 1.29
N LYS A 49 -10.12 10.40 0.55
CA LYS A 49 -10.28 10.62 -0.91
C LYS A 49 -10.38 9.30 -1.66
N VAL A 50 -9.52 8.36 -1.32
CA VAL A 50 -9.53 6.99 -1.85
C VAL A 50 -10.82 6.26 -1.47
N HIS A 51 -11.27 6.40 -0.22
CA HIS A 51 -12.54 5.85 0.24
C HIS A 51 -13.73 6.34 -0.60
N ARG A 52 -13.79 7.64 -0.92
CA ARG A 52 -14.87 8.19 -1.75
C ARG A 52 -14.77 7.77 -3.22
N ALA A 53 -13.56 7.70 -3.75
CA ALA A 53 -13.32 7.34 -5.15
C ALA A 53 -13.36 5.84 -5.42
N ASN A 54 -13.21 5.00 -4.38
CA ASN A 54 -13.01 3.56 -4.46
C ASN A 54 -11.83 3.14 -5.37
N THR A 55 -10.81 4.00 -5.48
CA THR A 55 -9.63 3.78 -6.32
C THR A 55 -8.37 4.03 -5.49
N PRO A 56 -7.50 3.02 -5.30
CA PRO A 56 -6.34 3.13 -4.41
C PRO A 56 -5.39 4.23 -4.92
N PHE A 57 -4.81 5.01 -4.01
CA PHE A 57 -3.89 6.08 -4.40
C PHE A 57 -4.50 7.11 -5.38
N TRP A 58 -5.81 7.32 -5.37
CA TRP A 58 -6.52 8.38 -6.13
C TRP A 58 -6.33 9.80 -5.55
N ASP A 59 -5.21 10.06 -4.89
CA ASP A 59 -4.91 11.36 -4.29
C ASP A 59 -3.49 11.82 -4.63
N ALA A 60 -3.10 12.98 -4.09
CA ALA A 60 -1.78 13.56 -4.34
C ALA A 60 -0.62 12.64 -3.91
N SER A 61 -0.84 11.75 -2.94
CA SER A 61 0.17 10.77 -2.54
C SER A 61 0.36 9.71 -3.62
N GLY A 62 -0.70 9.34 -4.35
CA GLY A 62 -0.59 8.47 -5.50
C GLY A 62 0.12 9.07 -6.69
N VAL A 63 -0.06 10.37 -6.94
CA VAL A 63 0.70 11.08 -8.00
C VAL A 63 2.20 10.99 -7.72
N ARG A 64 2.61 11.27 -6.48
CA ARG A 64 4.02 11.14 -6.07
C ARG A 64 4.50 9.69 -6.12
N LEU A 65 3.67 8.73 -5.72
CA LEU A 65 4.01 7.32 -5.81
C LEU A 65 4.28 6.91 -7.27
N ARG A 66 3.41 7.30 -8.20
CA ARG A 66 3.61 7.01 -9.63
C ARG A 66 4.93 7.55 -10.17
N GLN A 67 5.31 8.76 -9.75
CA GLN A 67 6.62 9.33 -10.08
C GLN A 67 7.77 8.49 -9.53
N TRP A 68 7.72 8.09 -8.26
CA TRP A 68 8.73 7.21 -7.66
C TRP A 68 8.82 5.84 -8.34
N LEU A 69 7.68 5.28 -8.74
CA LEU A 69 7.61 3.99 -9.42
C LEU A 69 8.02 4.07 -10.90
N GLY A 70 8.09 5.28 -11.48
CA GLY A 70 8.32 5.45 -12.91
C GLY A 70 7.17 4.91 -13.77
N LEU A 71 5.95 4.95 -13.24
CA LEU A 71 4.74 4.45 -13.91
C LEU A 71 3.82 5.60 -14.27
N ASP A 72 3.27 5.58 -15.48
CA ASP A 72 2.14 6.42 -15.82
C ASP A 72 0.85 5.92 -15.14
N GLU A 73 -0.22 6.70 -15.26
CA GLU A 73 -1.50 6.38 -14.64
C GLU A 73 -2.11 5.07 -15.16
N LYS A 74 -2.01 4.83 -16.47
CA LYS A 74 -2.57 3.64 -17.12
C LYS A 74 -1.87 2.37 -16.62
N ALA A 75 -0.55 2.37 -16.55
CA ALA A 75 0.24 1.25 -16.07
C ALA A 75 0.05 1.01 -14.57
N PHE A 76 -0.01 2.08 -13.77
CA PHE A 76 -0.24 1.97 -12.32
C PHE A 76 -1.59 1.33 -11.98
N TYR A 77 -2.63 1.63 -12.75
CA TYR A 77 -3.98 1.12 -12.54
C TYR A 77 -4.31 -0.17 -13.29
N ASP A 78 -3.36 -0.72 -14.05
CA ASP A 78 -3.53 -1.99 -14.73
C ASP A 78 -3.48 -3.16 -13.75
N ARG A 79 -4.66 -3.65 -13.34
CA ARG A 79 -4.81 -4.74 -12.36
C ARG A 79 -4.17 -6.05 -12.82
N SER A 80 -3.98 -6.26 -14.12
CA SER A 80 -3.31 -7.46 -14.65
C SER A 80 -1.80 -7.44 -14.39
N ARG A 81 -1.23 -6.28 -14.05
CA ARG A 81 0.20 -6.10 -13.78
C ARG A 81 0.47 -5.65 -12.35
N VAL A 82 -0.39 -4.81 -11.79
CA VAL A 82 -0.23 -4.20 -10.46
C VAL A 82 -1.32 -4.64 -9.50
N ALA A 83 -0.91 -5.25 -8.39
CA ALA A 83 -1.73 -5.53 -7.24
C ALA A 83 -1.46 -4.49 -6.14
N ILE A 84 -2.51 -3.83 -5.63
CA ILE A 84 -2.42 -2.99 -4.43
C ILE A 84 -3.19 -3.69 -3.32
N ILE A 85 -2.46 -4.22 -2.35
CA ILE A 85 -3.02 -4.96 -1.23
C ILE A 85 -2.56 -4.28 0.06
N PRO A 86 -3.41 -3.45 0.69
CA PRO A 86 -3.08 -2.77 1.94
C PRO A 86 -3.20 -3.69 3.17
N MET A 87 -2.75 -3.21 4.33
CA MET A 87 -3.01 -3.86 5.63
C MET A 87 -4.48 -3.74 6.06
N ALA A 88 -5.21 -2.73 5.59
CA ALA A 88 -6.66 -2.68 5.66
C ALA A 88 -7.27 -2.17 4.35
N PHE A 89 -8.29 -2.87 3.85
CA PHE A 89 -8.99 -2.54 2.60
C PHE A 89 -9.94 -1.33 2.73
N CYS A 90 -10.34 -0.96 3.95
CA CYS A 90 -11.22 0.17 4.21
C CYS A 90 -10.45 1.34 4.83
N PHE A 91 -10.95 2.56 4.60
CA PHE A 91 -10.46 3.74 5.31
C PHE A 91 -10.82 3.60 6.80
N PRO A 92 -9.86 3.74 7.72
CA PRO A 92 -10.10 3.45 9.13
C PRO A 92 -10.87 4.54 9.88
N GLY A 93 -11.11 5.70 9.25
CA GLY A 93 -11.73 6.86 9.86
C GLY A 93 -10.72 7.89 10.37
N TYR A 94 -11.24 9.06 10.75
CA TYR A 94 -10.44 10.08 11.43
C TYR A 94 -10.60 9.97 12.95
N ASP A 95 -9.53 10.30 13.67
CA ASP A 95 -9.62 10.65 15.09
C ASP A 95 -10.31 12.02 15.27
N ALA A 96 -10.54 12.41 16.53
CA ALA A 96 -11.17 13.69 16.85
C ALA A 96 -10.34 14.92 16.41
N LYS A 97 -9.06 14.74 16.07
CA LYS A 97 -8.14 15.80 15.60
C LYS A 97 -8.04 15.82 14.06
N GLY A 98 -8.81 14.99 13.35
CA GLY A 98 -8.79 14.92 11.89
C GLY A 98 -7.61 14.13 11.31
N SER A 99 -6.90 13.32 12.10
CA SER A 99 -5.83 12.45 11.61
C SER A 99 -6.35 11.05 11.27
N ASP A 100 -5.78 10.42 10.24
CA ASP A 100 -6.07 9.03 9.89
C ASP A 100 -5.81 8.10 11.08
N LEU A 101 -6.80 7.29 11.43
CA LEU A 101 -6.62 6.19 12.38
C LEU A 101 -5.73 5.09 11.76
N PRO A 102 -5.06 4.26 12.56
CA PRO A 102 -4.30 3.13 12.04
C PRO A 102 -5.23 2.05 11.44
N PRO A 103 -4.73 1.22 10.49
CA PRO A 103 -5.49 0.09 9.95
C PRO A 103 -5.94 -0.84 11.10
N PRO A 104 -7.24 -1.22 11.17
CA PRO A 104 -7.71 -2.12 12.21
C PRO A 104 -7.10 -3.52 12.03
N PRO A 105 -6.46 -4.11 13.07
CA PRO A 105 -5.76 -5.39 12.94
C PRO A 105 -6.64 -6.55 12.44
N VAL A 106 -7.95 -6.49 12.70
CA VAL A 106 -8.91 -7.50 12.22
C VAL A 106 -8.89 -7.64 10.70
N CYS A 107 -8.70 -6.55 9.94
CA CYS A 107 -8.72 -6.63 8.48
C CYS A 107 -7.56 -7.48 7.96
N ALA A 108 -6.35 -7.26 8.49
CA ALA A 108 -5.20 -8.07 8.12
C ALA A 108 -5.34 -9.53 8.57
N LYS A 109 -5.82 -9.78 9.80
CA LYS A 109 -6.06 -11.13 10.31
C LYS A 109 -7.05 -11.91 9.47
N THR A 110 -8.08 -11.25 8.94
CA THR A 110 -9.12 -11.89 8.14
C THR A 110 -8.70 -12.10 6.69
N TRP A 111 -8.11 -11.10 6.05
CA TRP A 111 -8.00 -11.09 4.57
C TRP A 111 -6.58 -11.12 4.02
N ARG A 112 -5.56 -10.76 4.82
CA ARG A 112 -4.22 -10.47 4.28
C ARG A 112 -3.56 -11.67 3.63
N ARG A 113 -3.55 -12.81 4.33
CA ARG A 113 -2.92 -14.05 3.86
C ARG A 113 -3.57 -14.51 2.55
N ASP A 114 -4.90 -14.58 2.53
CA ASP A 114 -5.63 -15.15 1.39
C ASP A 114 -5.59 -14.20 0.18
N ALA A 115 -5.58 -12.88 0.41
CA ALA A 115 -5.40 -11.90 -0.67
C ALA A 115 -3.99 -11.97 -1.30
N LEU A 116 -2.94 -12.15 -0.49
CA LEU A 116 -1.59 -12.37 -1.02
C LEU A 116 -1.49 -13.69 -1.78
N ALA A 117 -2.17 -14.74 -1.33
CA ALA A 117 -2.21 -16.02 -2.03
C ALA A 117 -2.89 -15.93 -3.42
N THR A 118 -3.74 -14.91 -3.64
CA THR A 118 -4.41 -14.70 -4.94
C THR A 118 -3.46 -14.14 -5.99
N VAL A 119 -2.27 -13.64 -5.62
CA VAL A 119 -1.28 -13.06 -6.55
C VAL A 119 0.03 -13.85 -6.54
N PRO A 120 0.01 -15.12 -6.99
CA PRO A 120 1.17 -16.03 -6.88
C PRO A 120 2.37 -15.61 -7.73
N ASP A 121 2.14 -14.83 -8.80
CA ASP A 121 3.17 -14.46 -9.78
C ASP A 121 3.88 -13.14 -9.46
N VAL A 122 3.74 -12.61 -8.23
CA VAL A 122 4.42 -11.40 -7.79
C VAL A 122 5.95 -11.59 -7.84
N ARG A 123 6.61 -10.73 -8.61
CA ARG A 123 8.08 -10.71 -8.81
C ARG A 123 8.74 -9.55 -8.09
N LEU A 124 7.98 -8.50 -7.81
CA LEU A 124 8.45 -7.29 -7.14
C LEU A 124 7.41 -6.84 -6.12
N THR A 125 7.83 -6.59 -4.89
CA THR A 125 7.01 -6.09 -3.78
C THR A 125 7.53 -4.75 -3.29
N VAL A 126 6.65 -3.75 -3.25
CA VAL A 126 6.92 -2.41 -2.74
C VAL A 126 6.15 -2.22 -1.43
N LEU A 127 6.88 -2.10 -0.33
CA LEU A 127 6.37 -1.93 1.03
C LEU A 127 6.31 -0.43 1.36
N ILE A 128 5.11 0.11 1.58
CA ILE A 128 4.89 1.54 1.82
C ILE A 128 4.45 1.77 3.27
N GLY A 129 5.33 2.44 4.02
CA GLY A 129 5.09 2.82 5.40
C GLY A 129 5.20 1.68 6.42
N GLY A 130 5.27 2.06 7.70
CA GLY A 130 5.68 1.15 8.77
C GLY A 130 4.76 -0.05 9.04
N HIS A 131 3.45 0.04 8.74
CA HIS A 131 2.56 -1.11 8.96
C HIS A 131 2.79 -2.22 7.93
N ALA A 132 3.04 -1.86 6.66
CA ALA A 132 3.37 -2.83 5.63
C ALA A 132 4.76 -3.42 5.88
N MET A 133 5.75 -2.58 6.21
CA MET A 133 7.11 -3.01 6.53
C MET A 133 7.14 -3.96 7.72
N ARG A 134 6.45 -3.65 8.81
CA ARG A 134 6.37 -4.53 9.99
C ARG A 134 5.79 -5.91 9.68
N TYR A 135 4.87 -6.00 8.71
CA TYR A 135 4.29 -7.28 8.32
C TYR A 135 5.25 -8.13 7.50
N HIS A 136 6.01 -7.50 6.60
CA HIS A 136 6.83 -8.19 5.59
C HIS A 136 8.30 -8.35 5.99
N LEU A 137 8.82 -7.53 6.90
CA LEU A 137 10.22 -7.51 7.29
C LEU A 137 10.35 -7.95 8.77
N PRO A 138 10.93 -9.15 9.05
CA PRO A 138 11.10 -9.67 10.40
C PRO A 138 11.87 -8.71 11.34
N ASP A 139 12.90 -8.06 10.81
CA ASP A 139 13.80 -7.17 11.56
C ASP A 139 13.41 -5.69 11.49
N PHE A 140 12.14 -5.38 11.17
CA PHE A 140 11.69 -4.00 11.05
C PHE A 140 11.83 -3.20 12.35
N LYS A 141 12.70 -2.18 12.34
CA LYS A 141 12.88 -1.23 13.45
C LYS A 141 12.22 0.12 13.18
N THR A 142 12.61 0.77 12.08
CA THR A 142 12.11 2.09 11.68
C THR A 142 11.93 2.18 10.17
N VAL A 143 11.08 3.08 9.71
CA VAL A 143 10.89 3.33 8.27
C VAL A 143 12.18 3.81 7.63
N THR A 144 12.90 4.75 8.25
CA THR A 144 14.16 5.26 7.69
C THR A 144 15.17 4.15 7.48
N GLN A 145 15.35 3.29 8.47
CA GLN A 145 16.27 2.17 8.37
C GLN A 145 15.84 1.17 7.30
N ALA A 146 14.56 0.78 7.29
CA ALA A 146 14.05 -0.14 6.27
C ALA A 146 14.23 0.43 4.85
N VAL A 147 14.05 1.74 4.64
CA VAL A 147 14.28 2.36 3.32
C VAL A 147 15.76 2.42 2.97
N ARG A 148 16.64 2.62 3.96
CA ARG A 148 18.10 2.72 3.77
C ARG A 148 18.72 1.36 3.45
N ASP A 149 18.28 0.32 4.16
CA ASP A 149 18.83 -1.03 4.07
C ASP A 149 18.15 -1.82 2.92
N TRP A 150 17.86 -1.13 1.80
CA TRP A 150 17.05 -1.67 0.70
C TRP A 150 17.66 -2.93 0.06
N ASP A 151 18.99 -3.05 0.10
CA ASP A 151 19.76 -4.17 -0.45
C ASP A 151 19.76 -5.42 0.43
N SER A 152 19.43 -5.27 1.72
CA SER A 152 19.36 -6.35 2.70
C SER A 152 18.01 -7.08 2.71
N HIS A 153 17.00 -6.52 2.06
CA HIS A 153 15.67 -7.12 1.99
C HIS A 153 15.66 -8.37 1.09
N PRO A 154 14.66 -9.26 1.25
CA PRO A 154 14.46 -10.36 0.31
C PRO A 154 14.45 -9.87 -1.14
N LYS A 155 15.05 -10.67 -2.04
CA LYS A 155 15.13 -10.35 -3.48
C LYS A 155 13.75 -9.91 -4.00
N GLY A 156 13.72 -8.77 -4.70
CA GLY A 156 12.49 -8.21 -5.23
C GLY A 156 11.62 -7.50 -4.19
N THR A 157 12.19 -7.04 -3.07
CA THR A 157 11.46 -6.26 -2.06
C THR A 157 12.08 -4.89 -1.88
N TYR A 158 11.27 -3.83 -2.00
CA TYR A 158 11.68 -2.45 -1.77
C TYR A 158 10.82 -1.81 -0.69
N ALA A 159 11.44 -1.08 0.22
CA ALA A 159 10.77 -0.32 1.26
C ALA A 159 10.76 1.17 0.92
N LEU A 160 9.59 1.82 0.97
CA LEU A 160 9.41 3.25 0.72
C LEU A 160 8.74 3.94 1.91
N PRO A 161 9.12 5.20 2.23
CA PRO A 161 8.32 6.01 3.12
C PRO A 161 6.93 6.24 2.50
N HIS A 162 5.96 6.66 3.31
CA HIS A 162 4.65 7.03 2.75
C HIS A 162 4.80 8.24 1.79
N PRO A 163 4.17 8.25 0.60
CA PRO A 163 4.30 9.34 -0.38
C PRO A 163 3.49 10.60 -0.01
N SER A 164 3.15 10.79 1.27
CA SER A 164 2.38 11.94 1.73
C SER A 164 3.26 13.19 1.78
N TRP A 165 2.65 14.36 1.58
CA TRP A 165 3.30 15.65 1.79
C TRP A 165 3.86 15.80 3.22
N ARG A 166 3.29 15.09 4.21
CA ARG A 166 3.81 15.03 5.59
C ARG A 166 5.24 14.49 5.66
N ASN A 167 5.68 13.69 4.70
CA ASN A 167 7.04 13.16 4.62
C ASN A 167 8.03 14.06 3.85
N THR A 168 7.61 15.25 3.39
CA THR A 168 8.52 16.18 2.67
C THR A 168 9.73 16.58 3.51
N GLY A 169 9.56 16.79 4.82
CA GLY A 169 10.68 17.08 5.72
C GLY A 169 11.65 15.89 5.88
N TRP A 170 11.15 14.66 5.79
CA TRP A 170 11.98 13.46 5.80
C TRP A 170 12.78 13.35 4.50
N LEU A 171 12.15 13.57 3.35
CA LEU A 171 12.81 13.52 2.03
C LEU A 171 13.98 14.52 1.95
N LYS A 172 13.75 15.77 2.40
CA LYS A 172 14.81 16.79 2.44
C LYS A 172 16.01 16.42 3.32
N LYS A 173 15.80 15.63 4.37
CA LYS A 173 16.87 15.15 5.27
C LYS A 173 17.55 13.88 4.77
N ASN A 174 16.98 13.22 3.76
CA ASN A 174 17.42 11.93 3.26
C ASN A 174 17.48 11.96 1.71
N PRO A 175 18.33 12.81 1.10
CA PRO A 175 18.39 12.98 -0.36
C PRO A 175 18.77 11.68 -1.09
N TRP A 176 19.56 10.82 -0.44
CA TRP A 176 19.91 9.46 -0.89
C TRP A 176 18.69 8.61 -1.28
N PHE A 177 17.50 8.89 -0.74
CA PHE A 177 16.28 8.21 -1.16
C PHE A 177 16.00 8.42 -2.66
N GLU A 178 16.03 9.67 -3.11
CA GLU A 178 15.75 10.00 -4.52
C GLU A 178 16.97 9.73 -5.42
N GLU A 179 18.18 9.91 -4.90
CA GLU A 179 19.43 9.74 -5.65
C GLU A 179 19.82 8.26 -5.83
N GLU A 180 19.52 7.41 -4.84
CA GLU A 180 20.01 6.03 -4.82
C GLU A 180 18.88 4.99 -4.89
N VAL A 181 17.81 5.17 -4.10
CA VAL A 181 16.76 4.15 -3.99
C VAL A 181 15.80 4.19 -5.18
N ILE A 182 15.32 5.38 -5.56
CA ILE A 182 14.34 5.54 -6.64
C ILE A 182 14.85 5.01 -7.99
N PRO A 183 16.07 5.34 -8.48
CA PRO A 183 16.54 4.84 -9.78
C PRO A 183 16.61 3.31 -9.85
N ARG A 184 17.02 2.67 -8.74
CA ARG A 184 17.10 1.21 -8.64
C ARG A 184 15.71 0.57 -8.63
N LEU A 185 14.77 1.16 -7.89
CA LEU A 185 13.39 0.72 -7.90
C LEU A 185 12.78 0.83 -9.30
N GLN A 186 12.96 1.95 -10.00
CA GLN A 186 12.45 2.14 -11.36
C GLN A 186 13.04 1.12 -12.34
N ALA A 187 14.34 0.80 -12.22
CA ALA A 187 14.96 -0.25 -13.02
C ALA A 187 14.33 -1.63 -12.77
N ALA A 188 14.11 -1.99 -11.50
CA ALA A 188 13.44 -3.24 -11.14
C ALA A 188 11.98 -3.29 -11.61
N ILE A 189 11.25 -2.17 -11.52
CA ILE A 189 9.87 -2.05 -12.02
C ILE A 189 9.83 -2.26 -13.53
N SER A 190 10.72 -1.60 -14.28
CA SER A 190 10.78 -1.74 -15.73
C SER A 190 10.93 -3.21 -16.15
N GLN A 191 11.78 -3.98 -15.45
CA GLN A 191 11.99 -5.41 -15.73
C GLN A 191 10.75 -6.30 -15.50
N VAL A 192 9.85 -5.92 -14.60
CA VAL A 192 8.63 -6.71 -14.32
C VAL A 192 7.40 -6.21 -15.07
N MET A 193 7.49 -5.03 -15.71
CA MET A 193 6.40 -4.39 -16.44
C MET A 193 6.45 -4.61 -17.95
N THR A 194 7.55 -5.18 -18.46
CA THR A 194 7.68 -5.73 -19.82
C THR A 194 6.83 -6.99 -20.02
#